data_AF-A0A9P4HWH6-F1
#
_entry.id   AF-A0A9P4HWH6-F1
#
_cell.length_a   1.000
_cell.length_b   1.000
_cell.length_c   1.000
_cell.angle_alpha   90.00
_cell.angle_beta   90.00
_cell.angle_gamma   90.00
#
_symmetry.space_group_name_H-M   'P 1'
#
loop_
_entity.id
_entity.type
_entity.pdbx_description
1 polymer ?
#
loop_
_entity_poly.entity_id
_entity_poly.type
_entity_poly.pdbx_seq_one_letter_code
_entity_poly.pdbx_strand_id
1 'polypeptide(L)'
;MEMKLLELDEADAEEPNARFLRCRALDNNRDEPERAELINKIDKKLQEYDDIVLRHRKMASLPKATTRNYNSLANWMLKWKPLASKEAKFIERDQDFVALVDEKEGSWFDALIEDFLGHLHRPLARSIFSDHAQRISSEDDDLDLYSKSRIDIFARIIITLLAVVLLMAPVVVLFRQEESGAVKIAVILLFTLVFSAALAVFTKAKRHEVFSATAA
;
A
#
# COMPACT_ATOMS: atom_id res chain seq x y z
N MET A 1 17.30 34.08 -8.81
CA MET A 1 18.56 33.71 -8.13
C MET A 1 19.61 33.40 -9.17
N GLU A 2 19.36 32.48 -10.10
CA GLU A 2 20.25 32.23 -11.25
C GLU A 2 20.49 33.47 -12.13
N MET A 3 19.45 34.25 -12.46
CA MET A 3 19.65 35.51 -13.20
C MET A 3 20.59 36.48 -12.48
N LYS A 4 20.55 36.55 -11.13
CA LYS A 4 21.47 37.40 -10.37
C LYS A 4 22.92 36.87 -10.40
N LEU A 5 23.12 35.55 -10.52
CA LEU A 5 24.44 34.98 -10.73
C LEU A 5 24.98 35.32 -12.13
N LEU A 6 24.12 35.30 -13.15
CA LEU A 6 24.47 35.70 -14.51
C LEU A 6 24.82 37.19 -14.58
N GLU A 7 24.07 38.06 -13.90
CA GLU A 7 24.40 39.49 -13.78
C GLU A 7 25.77 39.71 -13.11
N LEU A 8 26.10 38.94 -12.06
CA LEU A 8 27.43 38.98 -11.44
C LEU A 8 28.54 38.46 -12.36
N ASP A 9 28.26 37.43 -13.17
CA ASP A 9 29.19 36.91 -14.16
C ASP A 9 29.47 37.92 -15.28
N GLU A 10 28.44 38.61 -15.75
CA GLU A 10 28.55 39.68 -16.75
C GLU A 10 29.38 40.86 -16.20
N ALA A 11 29.11 41.30 -14.98
CA ALA A 11 29.85 42.38 -14.33
C ALA A 11 31.34 42.03 -14.11
N ASP A 12 31.65 40.82 -13.63
CA ASP A 12 33.03 40.38 -13.41
C ASP A 12 33.78 40.11 -14.74
N ALA A 13 33.07 39.90 -15.85
CA ALA A 13 33.64 39.72 -17.18
C ALA A 13 34.12 41.05 -17.81
N GLU A 14 33.56 42.19 -17.39
CA GLU A 14 34.01 43.52 -17.79
C GLU A 14 35.34 43.93 -17.13
N GLU A 15 35.75 43.25 -16.04
CA GLU A 15 37.00 43.54 -15.35
C GLU A 15 38.26 43.03 -16.10
N PRO A 16 39.37 43.80 -16.10
CA PRO A 16 40.64 43.34 -16.68
C PRO A 16 41.13 42.04 -16.04
N ASN A 17 41.34 41.00 -16.86
CA ASN A 17 41.74 39.63 -16.46
C ASN A 17 40.67 38.77 -15.76
N ALA A 18 39.44 39.26 -15.55
CA ALA A 18 38.31 38.50 -14.99
C ALA A 18 38.71 37.59 -13.80
N ARG A 19 39.47 38.14 -12.85
CA ARG A 19 40.20 37.35 -11.84
C ARG A 19 39.27 36.52 -10.96
N PHE A 20 38.09 37.05 -10.65
CA PHE A 20 37.08 36.43 -9.81
C PHE A 20 36.35 35.27 -10.51
N LEU A 21 36.13 35.36 -11.82
CA LEU A 21 35.58 34.26 -12.62
C LEU A 21 36.55 33.07 -12.75
N ARG A 22 37.86 33.34 -12.68
CA ARG A 22 38.90 32.31 -12.87
C ARG A 22 39.26 31.56 -11.59
N CYS A 23 38.97 32.12 -10.42
CA CYS A 23 39.36 31.52 -9.14
C CYS A 23 38.31 31.75 -8.05
N ARG A 24 37.60 30.67 -7.70
CA ARG A 24 36.60 30.65 -6.62
C ARG A 24 37.17 31.06 -5.26
N ALA A 25 38.44 30.75 -4.97
CA ALA A 25 39.06 31.13 -3.70
C ALA A 25 39.29 32.64 -3.58
N LEU A 26 39.56 33.33 -4.70
CA LEU A 26 39.67 34.79 -4.72
C LEU A 26 38.29 35.46 -4.60
N ASP A 27 37.28 34.90 -5.26
CA ASP A 27 35.89 35.39 -5.19
C ASP A 27 35.28 35.22 -3.79
N ASN A 28 35.51 34.08 -3.14
CA ASN A 28 35.07 33.83 -1.77
C ASN A 28 35.75 34.74 -0.73
N ASN A 29 36.92 35.32 -1.05
CA ASN A 29 37.67 36.21 -0.16
C ASN A 29 37.33 37.71 -0.37
N ARG A 30 36.32 38.03 -1.20
CA ARG A 30 35.79 39.40 -1.31
C ARG A 30 35.19 39.84 0.03
N ASP A 31 35.16 41.16 0.26
CA ASP A 31 34.53 41.74 1.45
C ASP A 31 33.05 41.34 1.56
N GLU A 32 32.38 41.19 0.41
CA GLU A 32 31.00 40.71 0.29
C GLU A 32 30.94 39.52 -0.69
N PRO A 33 30.92 38.26 -0.21
CA PRO A 33 30.90 37.08 -1.06
C PRO A 33 29.49 36.77 -1.59
N GLU A 34 28.87 37.72 -2.30
CA GLU A 34 27.50 37.64 -2.82
C GLU A 34 27.25 36.37 -3.66
N ARG A 35 28.23 35.96 -4.47
CA ARG A 35 28.15 34.76 -5.30
C ARG A 35 28.04 33.49 -4.44
N ALA A 36 28.88 33.37 -3.40
CA ALA A 36 28.86 32.23 -2.50
C ALA A 36 27.54 32.15 -1.73
N GLU A 37 27.02 33.30 -1.27
CA GLU A 37 25.70 33.38 -0.63
C GLU A 37 24.56 32.97 -1.56
N LEU A 38 24.58 33.44 -2.81
CA LEU A 38 23.58 33.07 -3.83
C LEU A 38 23.63 31.58 -4.16
N ILE A 39 24.83 31.01 -4.33
CA ILE A 39 25.01 29.57 -4.56
C ILE A 39 24.45 28.77 -3.37
N ASN A 40 24.79 29.15 -2.14
CA ASN A 40 24.25 28.48 -0.94
C ASN A 40 22.72 28.61 -0.84
N LYS A 41 22.16 29.75 -1.27
CA LYS A 41 20.71 29.96 -1.29
C LYS A 41 20.03 29.09 -2.34
N ILE A 42 20.64 28.93 -3.52
CA ILE A 42 20.16 28.03 -4.57
C ILE A 42 20.23 26.58 -4.09
N ASP A 43 21.34 26.16 -3.49
CA ASP A 43 21.51 24.81 -2.95
C ASP A 43 20.41 24.48 -1.92
N LYS A 44 20.14 25.38 -0.97
CA LYS A 44 19.02 25.23 -0.02
C LYS A 44 17.67 25.11 -0.72
N LYS A 45 17.43 25.91 -1.77
CA LYS A 45 16.16 25.87 -2.52
C LYS A 45 16.01 24.62 -3.37
N LEU A 46 17.11 24.08 -3.88
CA LEU A 46 17.13 22.78 -4.57
C LEU A 46 16.85 21.65 -3.59
N GLN A 47 17.43 21.66 -2.39
CA GLN A 47 17.09 20.70 -1.34
C GLN A 47 15.61 20.76 -0.95
N GLU A 48 15.05 21.96 -0.77
CA GLU A 48 13.61 22.13 -0.52
C GLU A 48 12.75 21.56 -1.68
N TYR A 49 13.18 21.77 -2.93
CA TYR A 49 12.50 21.23 -4.10
C TYR A 49 12.56 19.71 -4.14
N ASP A 50 13.74 19.12 -3.94
CA ASP A 50 13.94 17.66 -3.90
C ASP A 50 13.06 17.02 -2.82
N ASP A 51 12.98 17.65 -1.64
CA ASP A 51 12.08 17.23 -0.57
C ASP A 51 10.60 17.29 -0.98
N ILE A 52 10.17 18.34 -1.68
CA ILE A 52 8.81 18.46 -2.22
C ILE A 52 8.54 17.34 -3.24
N VAL A 53 9.48 17.09 -4.15
CA VAL A 53 9.35 16.04 -5.17
C VAL A 53 9.25 14.66 -4.53
N LEU A 54 10.09 14.39 -3.52
CA LEU A 54 10.05 13.12 -2.78
C LEU A 54 8.73 12.96 -2.00
N ARG A 55 8.21 14.02 -1.37
CA ARG A 55 6.90 14.00 -0.71
C ARG A 55 5.77 13.78 -1.70
N HIS A 56 5.81 14.44 -2.85
CA HIS A 56 4.81 14.29 -3.90
C HIS A 56 4.82 12.87 -4.48
N ARG A 57 6.01 12.31 -4.76
CA ARG A 57 6.16 10.92 -5.17
C ARG A 57 5.56 9.96 -4.15
N LYS A 58 5.82 10.17 -2.85
CA LYS A 58 5.25 9.35 -1.77
C LYS A 58 3.72 9.40 -1.77
N MET A 59 3.13 10.59 -1.92
CA MET A 59 1.67 10.75 -2.01
C MET A 59 1.10 10.07 -3.25
N ALA A 60 1.74 10.24 -4.40
CA ALA A 60 1.33 9.62 -5.66
C ALA A 60 1.53 8.09 -5.68
N SER A 61 2.40 7.56 -4.83
CA SER A 61 2.62 6.12 -4.67
C SER A 61 1.63 5.43 -3.74
N LEU A 62 0.74 6.20 -3.08
CA LEU A 62 -0.28 5.60 -2.22
C LEU A 62 -1.23 4.72 -3.05
N PRO A 63 -1.58 3.52 -2.55
CA PRO A 63 -2.50 2.64 -3.25
C PRO A 63 -3.90 3.27 -3.33
N LYS A 64 -4.63 2.94 -4.40
CA LYS A 64 -6.04 3.31 -4.53
C LYS A 64 -6.84 2.65 -3.40
N ALA A 65 -7.81 3.37 -2.84
CA ALA A 65 -8.70 2.81 -1.82
C ALA A 65 -9.55 1.64 -2.39
N THR A 66 -9.78 0.61 -1.57
CA THR A 66 -10.71 -0.47 -1.97
C THR A 66 -12.11 0.06 -2.25
N THR A 67 -12.79 -0.54 -3.23
CA THR A 67 -14.18 -0.23 -3.59
C THR A 67 -15.12 -0.35 -2.38
N ARG A 68 -14.85 -1.28 -1.47
CA ARG A 68 -15.64 -1.47 -0.23
C ARG A 68 -15.49 -0.29 0.72
N ASN A 69 -14.26 0.15 0.99
CA ASN A 69 -14.02 1.29 1.88
C ASN A 69 -14.61 2.58 1.29
N TYR A 70 -14.45 2.76 -0.02
CA TYR A 70 -15.10 3.85 -0.75
C TYR A 70 -16.64 3.78 -0.61
N ASN A 71 -17.26 2.63 -0.89
CA ASN A 71 -18.71 2.46 -0.79
C ASN A 71 -19.21 2.65 0.64
N SER A 72 -18.47 2.20 1.64
CA SER A 72 -18.80 2.40 3.07
C SER A 72 -18.88 3.89 3.39
N LEU A 73 -17.84 4.64 3.02
CA LEU A 73 -17.81 6.10 3.19
C LEU A 73 -18.89 6.80 2.37
N ALA A 74 -19.07 6.43 1.11
CA ALA A 74 -20.07 7.02 0.22
C ALA A 74 -21.49 6.80 0.77
N ASN A 75 -21.81 5.59 1.23
CA ASN A 75 -23.09 5.28 1.86
C ASN A 75 -23.32 6.10 3.13
N TRP A 76 -22.29 6.21 4.00
CA TRP A 76 -22.37 7.04 5.21
C TRP A 76 -22.60 8.52 4.87
N MET A 77 -21.85 9.06 3.91
CA MET A 77 -22.00 10.44 3.44
C MET A 77 -23.36 10.72 2.80
N LEU A 78 -23.89 9.78 2.02
CA LEU A 78 -25.21 9.91 1.39
C LEU A 78 -26.35 9.82 2.41
N LYS A 79 -26.18 9.00 3.44
CA LYS A 79 -27.15 8.82 4.53
C LYS A 79 -27.22 10.05 5.44
N TRP A 80 -26.06 10.50 5.95
CA TRP A 80 -25.99 11.57 6.94
C TRP A 80 -25.87 12.96 6.35
N LYS A 81 -25.40 13.08 5.10
CA LYS A 81 -25.17 14.34 4.38
C LYS A 81 -24.52 15.43 5.25
N PRO A 82 -23.34 15.15 5.85
CA PRO A 82 -22.72 16.07 6.79
C PRO A 82 -22.14 17.33 6.12
N LEU A 83 -22.01 17.35 4.79
CA LEU A 83 -21.45 18.45 4.03
C LEU A 83 -22.49 19.12 3.12
N ALA A 84 -22.23 20.38 2.75
CA ALA A 84 -23.03 21.08 1.76
C ALA A 84 -22.95 20.37 0.40
N SER A 85 -24.04 20.40 -0.39
CA SER A 85 -24.14 19.64 -1.64
C SER A 85 -23.06 19.98 -2.68
N LYS A 86 -22.50 21.19 -2.64
CA LYS A 86 -21.37 21.58 -3.53
C LYS A 86 -20.07 20.90 -3.11
N GLU A 87 -19.84 20.75 -1.82
CA GLU A 87 -18.63 20.16 -1.25
C GLU A 87 -18.68 18.63 -1.35
N ALA A 88 -19.85 18.01 -1.14
CA ALA A 88 -20.02 16.55 -1.20
C ALA A 88 -19.73 15.91 -2.57
N LYS A 89 -19.55 16.71 -3.64
CA LYS A 89 -19.28 16.22 -5.01
C LYS A 89 -17.99 15.41 -5.13
N PHE A 90 -17.03 15.55 -4.21
CA PHE A 90 -15.80 14.76 -4.27
C PHE A 90 -16.07 13.25 -4.16
N ILE A 91 -17.18 12.85 -3.52
CA ILE A 91 -17.55 11.43 -3.37
C ILE A 91 -17.88 10.80 -4.72
N GLU A 92 -18.34 11.56 -5.71
CA GLU A 92 -18.68 11.04 -7.04
C GLU A 92 -17.44 10.54 -7.81
N ARG A 93 -16.22 10.87 -7.35
CA ARG A 93 -14.95 10.51 -7.99
C ARG A 93 -14.22 9.46 -7.17
N ASP A 94 -14.44 8.19 -7.50
CA ASP A 94 -13.78 7.06 -6.83
C ASP A 94 -12.24 7.06 -7.00
N GLN A 95 -11.73 7.66 -8.07
CA GLN A 95 -10.30 7.69 -8.40
C GLN A 95 -9.48 8.60 -7.48
N ASP A 96 -10.11 9.55 -6.80
CA ASP A 96 -9.41 10.53 -5.95
C ASP A 96 -9.11 9.96 -4.54
N PHE A 97 -9.61 8.76 -4.23
CA PHE A 97 -9.44 8.12 -2.92
C PHE A 97 -8.21 7.22 -2.87
N VAL A 98 -7.35 7.47 -1.89
CA VAL A 98 -6.14 6.69 -1.60
C VAL A 98 -6.23 6.03 -0.23
N ALA A 99 -5.67 4.83 -0.10
CA ALA A 99 -5.53 4.15 1.17
C ALA A 99 -4.27 4.64 1.89
N LEU A 100 -4.44 5.17 3.11
CA LEU A 100 -3.34 5.64 3.95
C LEU A 100 -2.55 4.50 4.61
N VAL A 101 -3.20 3.35 4.78
CA VAL A 101 -2.59 2.14 5.29
C VAL A 101 -2.25 1.26 4.11
N ASP A 102 -0.98 0.88 4.02
CA ASP A 102 -0.49 -0.05 3.02
C ASP A 102 -1.34 -1.33 3.07
N GLU A 103 -2.05 -1.62 1.99
CA GLU A 103 -2.79 -2.88 1.80
C GLU A 103 -1.80 -4.02 1.50
N LYS A 104 -0.79 -4.20 2.35
CA LYS A 104 0.19 -5.28 2.22
C LYS A 104 -0.45 -6.68 2.17
N GLU A 105 -1.76 -6.79 2.40
CA GLU A 105 -2.50 -8.05 2.42
C GLU A 105 -3.63 -8.16 1.39
N GLY A 106 -3.82 -7.21 0.46
CA GLY A 106 -4.80 -7.31 -0.65
C GLY A 106 -4.48 -8.40 -1.71
N SER A 107 -4.37 -9.67 -1.31
CA SER A 107 -3.89 -10.77 -2.14
C SER A 107 -4.88 -11.22 -3.19
N TRP A 108 -6.13 -11.37 -2.77
CA TRP A 108 -7.23 -12.13 -3.36
C TRP A 108 -7.98 -12.81 -2.18
N PHE A 109 -7.23 -13.28 -1.17
CA PHE A 109 -7.78 -13.96 0.00
C PHE A 109 -8.51 -13.01 0.92
N ASP A 110 -7.97 -11.82 1.16
CA ASP A 110 -8.68 -10.76 1.89
C ASP A 110 -9.99 -10.40 1.19
N ALA A 111 -9.99 -10.28 -0.14
CA ALA A 111 -11.22 -10.05 -0.91
C ALA A 111 -12.23 -11.20 -0.74
N LEU A 112 -11.76 -12.46 -0.72
CA LEU A 112 -12.60 -13.64 -0.49
C LEU A 112 -13.17 -13.65 0.92
N ILE A 113 -12.37 -13.34 1.94
CA ILE A 113 -12.82 -13.22 3.32
C ILE A 113 -13.83 -12.08 3.45
N GLU A 114 -13.59 -10.95 2.80
CA GLU A 114 -14.50 -9.80 2.79
C GLU A 114 -15.84 -10.15 2.12
N ASP A 115 -15.83 -10.84 0.98
CA ASP A 115 -17.03 -11.33 0.30
C ASP A 115 -17.79 -12.34 1.18
N PHE A 116 -17.06 -13.24 1.84
CA PHE A 116 -17.63 -14.21 2.76
C PHE A 116 -18.24 -13.54 3.99
N LEU A 117 -17.59 -12.52 4.56
CA LEU A 117 -18.13 -11.72 5.66
C LEU A 117 -19.39 -10.95 5.23
N GLY A 118 -19.43 -10.45 3.99
CA GLY A 118 -20.61 -9.80 3.44
C GLY A 118 -21.81 -10.73 3.27
N HIS A 119 -21.56 -12.01 2.98
CA HIS A 119 -22.58 -13.05 2.92
C HIS A 119 -22.94 -13.62 4.30
N LEU A 120 -22.04 -13.50 5.28
CA LEU A 120 -22.30 -13.94 6.65
C LEU A 120 -23.35 -13.03 7.30
N HIS A 121 -24.25 -13.62 8.07
CA HIS A 121 -25.31 -12.89 8.74
C HIS A 121 -24.72 -11.76 9.62
N ARG A 122 -25.13 -10.51 9.36
CA ARG A 122 -24.67 -9.28 10.04
C ARG A 122 -24.42 -9.42 11.56
N PRO A 123 -25.33 -9.99 12.38
CA PRO A 123 -25.09 -10.09 13.82
C PRO A 123 -24.00 -11.11 14.19
N LEU A 124 -23.79 -12.17 13.40
CA LEU A 124 -22.69 -13.12 13.62
C LEU A 124 -21.35 -12.46 13.28
N ALA A 125 -21.28 -11.76 12.15
CA ALA A 125 -20.08 -11.03 11.75
C ALA A 125 -19.74 -9.93 12.77
N ARG A 126 -20.74 -9.13 13.21
CA ARG A 126 -20.56 -8.11 14.24
C ARG A 126 -20.09 -8.74 15.55
N SER A 127 -20.71 -9.83 16.00
CA SER A 127 -20.35 -10.52 17.25
C SER A 127 -18.91 -11.02 17.28
N ILE A 128 -18.46 -11.65 16.18
CA ILE A 128 -17.15 -12.31 16.11
C ILE A 128 -16.02 -11.30 15.84
N PHE A 129 -16.23 -10.35 14.92
CA PHE A 129 -15.16 -9.51 14.36
C PHE A 129 -15.09 -8.08 14.90
N SER A 130 -16.14 -7.58 15.56
CA SER A 130 -16.09 -6.24 16.16
C SER A 130 -15.50 -6.28 17.57
N ASP A 131 -14.62 -5.33 17.86
CA ASP A 131 -13.99 -5.21 19.17
C ASP A 131 -14.87 -4.45 20.17
N HIS A 132 -14.89 -4.87 21.43
CA HIS A 132 -15.75 -4.27 22.46
C HIS A 132 -15.37 -2.79 22.71
N ALA A 133 -14.09 -2.43 22.60
CA ALA A 133 -13.62 -1.06 22.73
C ALA A 133 -14.08 -0.16 21.56
N GLN A 134 -14.14 -0.70 20.34
CA GLN A 134 -14.62 0.04 19.16
C GLN A 134 -16.14 0.22 19.15
N ARG A 135 -16.89 -0.73 19.73
CA ARG A 135 -18.35 -0.60 19.92
C ARG A 135 -18.76 0.49 20.91
N ILE A 136 -17.86 0.88 21.83
CA ILE A 136 -18.13 1.94 22.82
C ILE A 136 -17.77 3.33 22.26
N SER A 137 -16.81 3.42 21.33
CA SER A 137 -16.29 4.69 20.84
C SER A 137 -17.16 5.37 19.78
N SER A 138 -18.19 4.70 19.25
CA SER A 138 -19.10 5.24 18.25
C SER A 138 -20.54 5.12 18.76
N GLU A 139 -21.23 6.24 18.96
CA GLU A 139 -22.68 6.28 19.27
C GLU A 139 -23.55 5.95 18.05
N ASP A 140 -22.96 5.89 16.85
CA ASP A 140 -23.68 5.60 15.59
C ASP A 140 -23.85 4.08 15.40
N ASP A 141 -25.08 3.58 15.52
CA ASP A 141 -25.41 2.15 15.45
C ASP A 141 -25.24 1.57 14.03
N ASP A 142 -25.06 2.44 13.02
CA ASP A 142 -24.82 2.07 11.63
C ASP A 142 -23.35 1.95 11.25
N LEU A 143 -22.42 2.24 12.18
CA LEU A 143 -20.98 2.12 11.96
C LEU A 143 -20.43 0.79 12.49
N ASP A 144 -20.32 -0.19 11.60
CA ASP A 144 -19.67 -1.47 11.88
C ASP A 144 -18.15 -1.38 11.66
N LEU A 145 -17.41 -1.11 12.74
CA LEU A 145 -15.95 -1.21 12.76
C LEU A 145 -15.53 -2.66 13.04
N TYR A 146 -14.77 -3.25 12.11
CA TYR A 146 -14.19 -4.58 12.26
C TYR A 146 -12.73 -4.51 12.68
N SER A 147 -12.33 -5.38 13.61
CA SER A 147 -10.94 -5.49 14.05
C SER A 147 -10.13 -6.29 13.03
N LYS A 148 -9.15 -5.65 12.40
CA LYS A 148 -8.25 -6.30 11.43
C LYS A 148 -7.57 -7.54 12.04
N SER A 149 -7.11 -7.44 13.29
CA SER A 149 -6.45 -8.54 14.01
C SER A 149 -7.32 -9.81 14.12
N ARG A 150 -8.63 -9.65 14.35
CA ARG A 150 -9.56 -10.80 14.45
C ARG A 150 -9.81 -11.44 13.08
N ILE A 151 -9.92 -10.62 12.05
CA ILE A 151 -10.03 -11.08 10.66
C ILE A 151 -8.78 -11.89 10.29
N ASP A 152 -7.58 -11.41 10.63
CA ASP A 152 -6.32 -12.10 10.35
C ASP A 152 -6.21 -13.44 11.10
N ILE A 153 -6.68 -13.50 12.35
CA ILE A 153 -6.71 -14.77 13.12
C ILE A 153 -7.69 -15.76 12.47
N PHE A 154 -8.89 -15.31 12.09
CA PHE A 154 -9.88 -16.15 11.44
C PHE A 154 -9.40 -16.67 10.08
N ALA A 155 -8.79 -15.78 9.29
CA ALA A 155 -8.12 -16.07 8.03
C ALA A 155 -7.10 -17.21 8.20
N ARG A 156 -6.24 -17.11 9.22
CA ARG A 156 -5.25 -18.15 9.55
C ARG A 156 -5.91 -19.47 9.94
N ILE A 157 -7.00 -19.45 10.70
CA ILE A 157 -7.75 -20.67 11.09
C ILE A 157 -8.34 -21.37 9.86
N ILE A 158 -8.91 -20.62 8.91
CA ILE A 158 -9.44 -21.20 7.66
C ILE A 158 -8.31 -21.85 6.85
N ILE A 159 -7.18 -21.16 6.69
CA ILE A 159 -6.03 -21.68 5.92
C ILE A 159 -5.50 -22.96 6.57
N THR A 160 -5.35 -22.99 7.90
CA THR A 160 -4.87 -24.19 8.60
C THR A 160 -5.85 -25.35 8.48
N LEU A 161 -7.16 -25.10 8.59
CA LEU A 161 -8.19 -26.12 8.38
C LEU A 161 -8.15 -26.68 6.95
N LEU A 162 -8.07 -25.82 5.94
CA LEU A 162 -7.95 -26.24 4.54
C LEU A 162 -6.69 -27.08 4.32
N ALA A 163 -5.55 -26.70 4.91
CA ALA A 163 -4.31 -27.48 4.82
C ALA A 163 -4.46 -28.87 5.45
N VAL A 164 -5.09 -28.97 6.62
CA VAL A 164 -5.35 -30.26 7.30
C VAL A 164 -6.27 -31.14 6.45
N VAL A 165 -7.36 -30.59 5.93
CA VAL A 165 -8.30 -31.34 5.07
C VAL A 165 -7.59 -31.82 3.80
N LEU A 166 -6.80 -30.96 3.16
CA LEU A 166 -6.10 -31.30 1.92
C LEU A 166 -5.03 -32.38 2.11
N LEU A 167 -4.39 -32.43 3.29
CA LEU A 167 -3.45 -33.49 3.66
C LEU A 167 -4.13 -34.78 4.08
N MET A 168 -5.26 -34.71 4.79
CA MET A 168 -5.91 -35.90 5.34
C MET A 168 -6.90 -36.57 4.37
N ALA A 169 -7.53 -35.81 3.47
CA ALA A 169 -8.43 -36.34 2.45
C ALA A 169 -7.82 -37.46 1.59
N PRO A 170 -6.60 -37.33 1.00
CA PRO A 170 -6.02 -38.42 0.22
C PRO A 170 -5.78 -39.68 1.05
N VAL A 171 -5.36 -39.54 2.31
CA VAL A 171 -5.14 -40.67 3.23
C VAL A 171 -6.43 -41.44 3.48
N VAL A 172 -7.53 -40.73 3.75
CA VAL A 172 -8.85 -41.34 3.98
C VAL A 172 -9.38 -42.02 2.72
N VAL A 173 -9.23 -41.39 1.55
CA VAL A 173 -9.66 -41.98 0.27
C VAL A 173 -8.85 -43.25 -0.04
N LEU A 174 -7.54 -43.22 0.15
CA LEU A 174 -6.65 -44.36 -0.06
C LEU A 174 -6.98 -45.53 0.88
N PHE A 175 -7.40 -45.26 2.11
CA PHE A 175 -7.76 -46.30 3.08
C PHE A 175 -9.13 -46.94 2.80
N ARG A 176 -10.05 -46.21 2.17
CA ARG A 176 -11.38 -46.74 1.81
C ARG A 176 -11.41 -47.53 0.51
N GLN A 177 -10.41 -47.38 -0.36
CA GLN A 177 -10.39 -48.03 -1.68
C GLN A 177 -9.65 -49.38 -1.62
N GLU A 178 -10.39 -50.48 -1.75
CA GLU A 178 -9.81 -51.85 -1.77
C GLU A 178 -9.19 -52.24 -3.13
N GLU A 179 -9.50 -51.52 -4.22
CA GLU A 179 -9.20 -51.94 -5.60
C GLU A 179 -8.13 -51.13 -6.34
N SER A 180 -7.41 -51.83 -7.23
CA SER A 180 -6.43 -51.40 -8.27
C SER A 180 -5.38 -50.34 -7.90
N GLY A 181 -4.10 -50.73 -7.96
CA GLY A 181 -2.96 -49.82 -7.76
C GLY A 181 -2.95 -48.58 -8.67
N ALA A 182 -3.56 -48.67 -9.86
CA ALA A 182 -3.66 -47.52 -10.77
C ALA A 182 -4.56 -46.40 -10.21
N VAL A 183 -5.65 -46.75 -9.53
CA VAL A 183 -6.56 -45.77 -8.91
C VAL A 183 -5.86 -45.04 -7.77
N LYS A 184 -5.05 -45.77 -6.97
CA LYS A 184 -4.26 -45.19 -5.88
C LYS A 184 -3.24 -44.18 -6.39
N ILE A 185 -2.54 -44.51 -7.49
CA ILE A 185 -1.58 -43.59 -8.13
C ILE A 185 -2.30 -42.34 -8.66
N ALA A 186 -3.45 -42.50 -9.32
CA ALA A 186 -4.23 -41.37 -9.84
C ALA A 186 -4.71 -40.43 -8.72
N VAL A 187 -5.20 -40.98 -7.60
CA VAL A 187 -5.61 -40.20 -6.42
C VAL A 187 -4.43 -39.44 -5.83
N ILE A 188 -3.29 -40.09 -5.62
CA ILE A 188 -2.09 -39.43 -5.08
C ILE A 188 -1.66 -38.29 -6.02
N LEU A 189 -1.54 -38.54 -7.32
CA LEU A 189 -1.15 -37.52 -8.29
C LEU A 189 -2.11 -36.32 -8.26
N LEU A 190 -3.42 -36.56 -8.28
CA LEU A 190 -4.41 -35.49 -8.24
C LEU A 190 -4.27 -34.64 -6.97
N PHE A 191 -4.25 -35.27 -5.80
CA PHE A 191 -4.15 -34.55 -4.53
C PHE A 191 -2.80 -33.85 -4.37
N THR A 192 -1.70 -34.42 -4.86
CA THR A 192 -0.40 -33.72 -4.87
C THR A 192 -0.41 -32.49 -5.76
N LEU A 193 -1.10 -32.53 -6.91
CA LEU A 193 -1.23 -31.39 -7.81
C LEU A 193 -2.08 -30.29 -7.17
N VAL A 194 -3.24 -30.64 -6.60
CA VAL A 194 -4.09 -29.68 -5.89
C VAL A 194 -3.37 -29.09 -4.68
N PHE A 195 -2.61 -29.90 -3.93
CA PHE A 195 -1.80 -29.43 -2.81
C PHE A 195 -0.71 -28.45 -3.25
N SER A 196 0.02 -28.76 -4.32
CA SER A 196 1.03 -27.86 -4.87
C SER A 196 0.40 -26.56 -5.39
N ALA A 197 -0.75 -26.64 -6.06
CA ALA A 197 -1.48 -25.47 -6.54
C ALA A 197 -2.00 -24.60 -5.39
N ALA A 198 -2.59 -25.22 -4.36
CA ALA A 198 -3.04 -24.53 -3.15
C ALA A 198 -1.85 -23.85 -2.46
N LEU A 199 -0.74 -24.56 -2.23
CA LEU A 199 0.48 -23.96 -1.70
C LEU A 199 0.95 -22.79 -2.56
N ALA A 200 0.96 -22.89 -3.89
CA ALA A 200 1.40 -21.79 -4.75
C ALA A 200 0.48 -20.56 -4.71
N VAL A 201 -0.82 -20.76 -4.45
CA VAL A 201 -1.83 -19.69 -4.37
C VAL A 201 -1.86 -19.04 -2.97
N PHE A 202 -1.69 -19.84 -1.91
CA PHE A 202 -1.69 -19.37 -0.51
C PHE A 202 -0.31 -18.88 -0.04
N THR A 203 0.77 -19.54 -0.45
CA THR A 203 2.13 -19.03 -0.25
C THR A 203 2.40 -17.98 -1.31
N LYS A 204 2.00 -16.76 -0.97
CA LYS A 204 2.16 -15.52 -1.74
C LYS A 204 3.66 -15.16 -1.86
N ALA A 205 4.47 -16.03 -2.45
CA ALA A 205 5.80 -15.68 -2.93
C ALA A 205 5.58 -14.79 -4.16
N LYS A 206 5.49 -13.47 -3.92
CA LYS A 206 5.52 -12.48 -4.98
C LYS A 206 6.80 -12.73 -5.78
N ARG A 207 6.64 -13.27 -6.99
CA ARG A 207 7.77 -13.64 -7.86
C ARG A 207 8.75 -12.46 -8.02
N HIS A 208 8.25 -11.23 -8.00
CA HIS A 208 9.07 -10.01 -8.08
C HIS A 208 9.87 -9.66 -6.81
N GLU A 209 9.42 -10.04 -5.61
CA GLU A 209 10.19 -9.83 -4.37
C GLU A 209 11.35 -10.83 -4.27
N VAL A 210 11.15 -12.07 -4.73
CA VAL A 210 12.22 -13.08 -4.84
C VAL A 210 13.28 -12.63 -5.86
N PHE A 211 12.87 -12.15 -7.03
CA PHE A 211 13.82 -11.63 -8.04
C PHE A 211 14.58 -10.40 -7.54
N SER A 212 13.93 -9.48 -6.82
CA SER A 212 14.60 -8.32 -6.22
C SER A 212 15.57 -8.73 -5.10
N ALA A 213 15.23 -9.75 -4.31
CA ALA A 213 16.10 -10.26 -3.25
C ALA A 213 17.28 -11.07 -3.78
N THR A 214 17.15 -11.70 -4.96
CA THR A 214 18.26 -12.40 -5.64
C THR A 214 19.13 -11.49 -6.51
N ALA A 215 18.66 -10.28 -6.83
CA ALA A 215 19.41 -9.30 -7.61
C ALA A 215 20.20 -8.30 -6.74
N ALA A 216 20.02 -8.34 -5.43
CA ALA A 216 20.77 -7.56 -4.43
C ALA A 216 21.98 -8.34 -3.91
#